data_AF-A0A2H0LT91-F1
#
_entry.id   AF-A0A2H0LT91-F1
#
_cell.length_a   1.000
_cell.length_b   1.000
_cell.length_c   1.000
_cell.angle_alpha   90.00
_cell.angle_beta   90.00
_cell.angle_gamma   90.00
#
_symmetry.space_group_name_H-M   'P 1'
#
loop_
_entity.id
_entity.type
_entity.pdbx_description
1 polymer ?
#
loop_
_entity_poly.entity_id
_entity_poly.type
_entity_poly.pdbx_seq_one_letter_code
_entity_poly.pdbx_strand_id
1 'polypeptide(L)'
;PDKYLADYVSKQSGRKLISWHGFCPTHVKILPEDLKREKKFHPRAKVLVHPECLPSVVALADAVLSTSQMAKYAKENPAKEFIIGTESGLVYRLKQDNPDKEFYLASERAVCPNMKRTTQEKVLWALEELKDEVRVSEEIRKKARLAIERMLAIV
;
A
#
# COMPACT_ATOMS: atom_id res chain seq x y z
N PRO A 1 11.89 -3.58 7.53
CA PRO A 1 12.42 -2.22 7.78
C PRO A 1 11.35 -1.26 8.31
N ASP A 2 10.07 -1.51 8.03
CA ASP A 2 8.96 -0.69 8.52
C ASP A 2 8.52 -1.13 9.93
N LYS A 3 8.55 -0.19 10.89
CA LYS A 3 8.17 -0.43 12.28
C LYS A 3 6.66 -0.53 12.50
N TYR A 4 5.85 0.10 11.64
CA TYR A 4 4.39 0.08 11.75
C TYR A 4 3.82 -1.23 11.24
N LEU A 5 4.35 -1.74 10.13
CA LEU A 5 4.05 -3.11 9.69
C LEU A 5 4.50 -4.14 10.74
N ALA A 6 5.68 -3.97 11.32
CA ALA A 6 6.14 -4.86 12.39
C ALA A 6 5.23 -4.82 13.63
N ASP A 7 4.83 -3.63 14.08
CA ASP A 7 3.85 -3.47 15.17
C ASP A 7 2.51 -4.15 14.85
N TYR A 8 2.00 -3.96 13.62
CA TYR A 8 0.78 -4.60 13.16
C TYR A 8 0.89 -6.13 13.21
N VAL A 9 1.93 -6.72 12.62
CA VAL A 9 2.14 -8.18 12.61
C VAL A 9 2.37 -8.72 14.02
N SER A 10 3.08 -7.98 14.89
CA SER A 10 3.29 -8.38 16.29
C SER A 10 1.97 -8.50 17.04
N LYS A 11 1.05 -7.54 16.86
CA LYS A 11 -0.30 -7.56 17.45
C LYS A 11 -1.17 -8.69 16.90
N GLN A 12 -1.14 -8.92 15.59
CA GLN A 12 -1.94 -9.99 14.96
C GLN A 12 -1.44 -11.39 15.33
N SER A 13 -0.14 -11.58 15.45
CA SER A 13 0.45 -12.90 15.73
C SER A 13 0.63 -13.21 17.22
N GLY A 14 0.52 -12.20 18.09
CA GLY A 14 0.87 -12.32 19.51
C GLY A 14 2.37 -12.53 19.77
N ARG A 15 3.23 -12.38 18.75
CA ARG A 15 4.68 -12.62 18.84
C ARG A 15 5.42 -11.30 18.98
N LYS A 16 6.46 -11.28 19.84
CA LYS A 16 7.39 -10.15 19.94
C LYS A 16 8.32 -10.13 18.71
N LEU A 17 8.27 -9.07 17.93
CA LEU A 17 9.16 -8.85 16.78
C LEU A 17 10.27 -7.86 17.13
N ILE A 18 11.49 -8.16 16.72
CA ILE A 18 12.60 -7.20 16.74
C ILE A 18 12.47 -6.37 15.46
N SER A 19 12.23 -5.06 15.60
CA SER A 19 11.99 -4.17 14.47
C SER A 19 13.11 -3.15 14.30
N TRP A 20 13.28 -2.69 13.06
CA TRP A 20 14.11 -1.53 12.75
C TRP A 20 13.28 -0.26 12.83
N HIS A 21 13.86 0.87 13.25
CA HIS A 21 13.15 2.16 13.36
C HIS A 21 12.89 2.86 12.01
N GLY A 22 12.62 2.11 10.95
CA GLY A 22 12.24 2.65 9.64
C GLY A 22 10.73 2.75 9.48
N PHE A 23 10.28 3.49 8.47
CA PHE A 23 8.88 3.67 8.14
C PHE A 23 8.74 4.18 6.70
N CYS A 24 7.57 4.00 6.08
CA CYS A 24 7.25 4.62 4.80
C CYS A 24 6.88 6.11 4.96
N PRO A 25 7.62 7.06 4.34
CA PRO A 25 7.31 8.49 4.44
C PRO A 25 6.02 8.90 3.72
N THR A 26 5.45 8.03 2.89
CA THR A 26 4.17 8.28 2.20
C THR A 26 3.00 7.93 3.12
N HIS A 27 3.02 6.77 3.77
CA HIS A 27 1.92 6.32 4.63
C HIS A 27 1.82 7.09 5.94
N VAL A 28 2.94 7.54 6.52
CA VAL A 28 2.92 8.36 7.75
C VAL A 28 2.34 9.77 7.55
N LYS A 29 2.18 10.22 6.30
CA LYS A 29 1.51 11.50 6.00
C LYS A 29 -0.01 11.40 6.13
N ILE A 30 -0.58 10.21 6.08
CA ILE A 30 -2.00 10.00 6.31
C ILE A 30 -2.23 10.11 7.81
N LEU A 31 -3.08 11.05 8.22
CA LEU A 31 -3.35 11.30 9.64
C LEU A 31 -4.76 10.84 10.04
N PRO A 32 -5.03 10.58 11.33
CA PRO A 32 -6.38 10.26 11.80
C PRO A 32 -7.43 11.32 11.40
N GLU A 33 -7.03 12.59 11.36
CA GLU A 33 -7.87 13.73 11.00
C GLU A 33 -8.28 13.69 9.53
N ASP A 34 -7.39 13.19 8.66
CA ASP A 34 -7.67 12.98 7.23
C ASP A 34 -8.82 11.97 7.07
N LEU A 35 -8.76 10.83 7.74
CA LEU A 35 -9.85 9.84 7.72
C LEU A 35 -11.15 10.39 8.32
N LYS A 36 -11.07 11.07 9.45
CA LYS A 36 -12.25 11.66 10.11
C LYS A 36 -12.91 12.72 9.22
N ARG A 37 -12.12 13.52 8.49
CA ARG A 37 -12.63 14.50 7.53
C ARG A 37 -13.37 13.81 6.40
N GLU A 38 -12.74 12.86 5.72
CA GLU A 38 -13.38 12.13 4.60
C GLU A 38 -14.63 11.40 5.06
N LYS A 39 -14.62 10.82 6.27
CA LYS A 39 -15.79 10.14 6.84
C LYS A 39 -16.95 11.09 7.14
N LYS A 40 -16.71 12.39 7.38
CA LYS A 40 -17.79 13.39 7.51
C LYS A 40 -18.48 13.66 6.17
N PHE A 41 -17.71 13.71 5.08
CA PHE A 41 -18.26 13.89 3.73
C PHE A 41 -18.90 12.61 3.19
N HIS A 42 -18.33 11.45 3.54
CA HIS A 42 -18.73 10.13 3.04
C HIS A 42 -19.03 9.17 4.21
N PRO A 43 -20.11 9.41 4.99
CA PRO A 43 -20.38 8.66 6.22
C PRO A 43 -20.56 7.15 5.99
N ARG A 44 -21.05 6.76 4.82
CA ARG A 44 -21.26 5.35 4.44
C ARG A 44 -20.00 4.67 3.88
N ALA A 45 -18.94 5.42 3.58
CA ALA A 45 -17.77 4.86 2.92
C ALA A 45 -16.97 3.95 3.84
N LYS A 46 -16.56 2.77 3.36
CA LYS A 46 -15.68 1.86 4.10
C LYS A 46 -14.24 2.36 4.08
N VAL A 47 -13.57 2.36 5.22
CA VAL A 47 -12.20 2.85 5.35
C VAL A 47 -11.21 1.69 5.20
N LEU A 48 -10.43 1.69 4.13
CA LEU A 48 -9.38 0.70 3.87
C LEU A 48 -8.00 1.37 4.03
N VAL A 49 -7.13 0.85 4.90
CA VAL A 49 -5.80 1.44 5.12
C VAL A 49 -4.68 0.42 4.98
N HIS A 50 -3.50 0.90 4.61
CA HIS A 50 -2.30 0.06 4.55
C HIS A 50 -1.72 -0.16 5.96
N PRO A 51 -1.16 -1.34 6.28
CA PRO A 51 -0.54 -1.61 7.59
C PRO A 51 0.72 -0.78 7.89
N GLU A 52 1.28 -0.07 6.89
CA GLU A 52 2.39 0.89 7.08
C GLU A 52 1.92 2.25 7.62
N CYS A 53 0.60 2.49 7.71
CA CYS A 53 0.05 3.69 8.32
C CYS A 53 0.31 3.73 9.83
N LEU A 54 0.20 4.92 10.42
CA LEU A 54 0.32 5.10 11.87
C LEU A 54 -0.71 4.22 12.62
N PRO A 55 -0.40 3.70 13.83
CA PRO A 55 -1.33 2.87 14.59
C PRO A 55 -2.66 3.58 14.88
N SER A 56 -2.63 4.91 15.04
CA SER A 56 -3.81 5.75 15.22
C SER A 56 -4.72 5.82 13.98
N VAL A 57 -4.16 5.64 12.77
CA VAL A 57 -4.89 5.55 11.50
C VAL A 57 -5.44 4.14 11.32
N VAL A 58 -4.61 3.13 11.61
CA VAL A 58 -4.99 1.72 11.59
C VAL A 58 -6.19 1.44 12.50
N ALA A 59 -6.22 2.06 13.69
CA ALA A 59 -7.33 1.91 14.65
C ALA A 59 -8.67 2.48 14.16
N LEU A 60 -8.69 3.31 13.11
CA LEU A 60 -9.91 3.91 12.55
C LEU A 60 -10.41 3.19 11.29
N ALA A 61 -9.70 2.17 10.83
CA ALA A 61 -10.02 1.49 9.57
C ALA A 61 -11.06 0.39 9.74
N ASP A 62 -11.93 0.23 8.72
CA ASP A 62 -12.80 -0.94 8.60
C ASP A 62 -12.00 -2.19 8.19
N ALA A 63 -10.93 -2.02 7.42
CA ALA A 63 -10.01 -3.09 7.06
C ALA A 63 -8.57 -2.59 6.85
N VAL A 64 -7.60 -3.41 7.25
CA VAL A 64 -6.16 -3.14 7.13
C VAL A 64 -5.57 -4.13 6.14
N LEU A 65 -5.17 -3.65 4.97
CA LEU A 65 -4.94 -4.50 3.78
C LEU A 65 -3.74 -4.01 2.97
N SER A 66 -3.05 -4.91 2.27
CA SER A 66 -2.12 -4.55 1.19
C SER A 66 -2.88 -3.97 -0.01
N THR A 67 -2.20 -3.33 -0.95
CA THR A 67 -2.85 -2.77 -2.15
C THR A 67 -3.60 -3.81 -2.98
N SER A 68 -3.01 -5.01 -3.16
CA SER A 68 -3.68 -6.13 -3.84
C SER A 68 -4.89 -6.64 -3.06
N GLN A 69 -4.79 -6.71 -1.73
CA GLN A 69 -5.91 -7.09 -0.87
C GLN A 69 -7.01 -6.03 -0.88
N MET A 70 -6.69 -4.74 -0.94
CA MET A 70 -7.68 -3.66 -1.12
C MET A 70 -8.42 -3.79 -2.44
N ALA A 71 -7.71 -4.08 -3.55
CA ALA A 71 -8.35 -4.31 -4.84
C ALA A 71 -9.32 -5.50 -4.82
N LYS A 72 -8.90 -6.62 -4.21
CA LYS A 72 -9.76 -7.79 -4.02
C LYS A 72 -10.97 -7.47 -3.12
N TYR A 73 -10.73 -6.83 -1.98
CA TYR A 73 -11.78 -6.44 -1.03
C TYR A 73 -12.80 -5.50 -1.67
N ALA A 74 -12.33 -4.47 -2.37
CA ALA A 74 -13.19 -3.53 -3.08
C ALA A 74 -14.05 -4.24 -4.13
N LYS A 75 -13.52 -5.25 -4.83
CA LYS A 75 -14.28 -6.04 -5.80
C LYS A 75 -15.38 -6.89 -5.15
N GLU A 76 -15.03 -7.62 -4.09
CA GLU A 76 -15.91 -8.58 -3.43
C GLU A 76 -16.93 -7.94 -2.48
N ASN A 77 -16.62 -6.76 -1.93
CA ASN A 77 -17.48 -6.09 -0.97
C ASN A 77 -18.64 -5.33 -1.67
N PRO A 78 -19.88 -5.44 -1.17
CA PRO A 78 -21.05 -4.79 -1.78
C PRO A 78 -21.12 -3.28 -1.55
N ALA A 79 -20.27 -2.70 -0.67
CA ALA A 79 -20.24 -1.27 -0.43
C ALA A 79 -19.97 -0.49 -1.73
N LYS A 80 -20.57 0.69 -1.84
CA LYS A 80 -20.46 1.58 -3.00
C LYS A 80 -19.43 2.68 -2.86
N GLU A 81 -18.97 2.92 -1.63
CA GLU A 81 -18.11 4.06 -1.31
C GLU A 81 -16.95 3.56 -0.43
N PHE A 82 -15.71 3.97 -0.74
CA PHE A 82 -14.52 3.61 0.01
C PHE A 82 -13.59 4.80 0.22
N ILE A 83 -13.03 4.92 1.42
CA ILE A 83 -11.94 5.84 1.73
C ILE A 83 -10.65 5.03 1.76
N ILE A 84 -9.66 5.45 0.96
CA ILE A 84 -8.44 4.70 0.69
C ILE A 84 -7.25 5.39 1.35
N GLY A 85 -6.71 4.75 2.39
CA GLY A 85 -5.52 5.15 3.13
C GLY A 85 -4.26 4.44 2.65
N THR A 86 -3.80 4.77 1.45
CA THR A 86 -2.52 4.31 0.88
C THR A 86 -2.02 5.32 -0.17
N GLU A 87 -1.04 4.95 -0.99
CA GLU A 87 -0.56 5.78 -2.09
C GLU A 87 -1.66 6.08 -3.13
N SER A 88 -1.69 7.33 -3.60
CA SER A 88 -2.72 7.90 -4.46
C SER A 88 -3.02 7.12 -5.75
N GLY A 89 -2.01 6.48 -6.33
CA GLY A 89 -2.11 5.74 -7.59
C GLY A 89 -3.01 4.52 -7.51
N LEU A 90 -3.27 3.97 -6.32
CA LEU A 90 -4.17 2.84 -6.18
C LEU A 90 -5.62 3.21 -6.56
N VAL A 91 -6.07 4.44 -6.29
CA VAL A 91 -7.45 4.87 -6.56
C VAL A 91 -7.78 4.78 -8.05
N TYR A 92 -6.82 5.11 -8.93
CA TYR A 92 -7.02 4.97 -10.37
C TYR A 92 -7.36 3.52 -10.74
N ARG A 93 -6.56 2.56 -10.25
CA ARG A 93 -6.82 1.14 -10.51
C ARG A 93 -8.13 0.65 -9.89
N LEU A 94 -8.45 1.08 -8.67
CA LEU A 94 -9.70 0.70 -8.02
C LEU A 94 -10.93 1.14 -8.82
N LYS A 95 -10.90 2.37 -9.37
CA LYS A 95 -11.94 2.90 -10.25
C LYS A 95 -12.05 2.12 -11.57
N GLN A 96 -10.91 1.76 -12.18
CA GLN A 96 -10.91 0.92 -13.38
C GLN A 96 -11.50 -0.47 -13.13
N ASP A 97 -11.12 -1.09 -12.02
CA ASP A 97 -11.56 -2.45 -11.66
C ASP A 97 -13.02 -2.47 -11.16
N ASN A 98 -13.57 -1.31 -10.75
CA ASN A 98 -14.90 -1.17 -10.13
C ASN A 98 -15.58 0.14 -10.55
N PRO A 99 -16.06 0.27 -11.80
CA PRO A 99 -16.60 1.53 -12.34
C PRO A 99 -17.87 2.01 -11.62
N ASP A 100 -18.63 1.11 -11.00
CA ASP A 100 -19.88 1.44 -10.28
C ASP A 100 -19.66 1.78 -8.78
N LYS A 101 -18.41 2.03 -8.37
CA LYS A 101 -18.03 2.30 -6.97
C LYS A 101 -17.18 3.56 -6.88
N GLU A 102 -17.35 4.29 -5.79
CA GLU A 102 -16.63 5.52 -5.51
C GLU A 102 -15.45 5.29 -4.56
N PHE A 103 -14.33 5.93 -4.87
CA PHE A 103 -13.07 5.80 -4.14
C PHE A 103 -12.51 7.19 -3.85
N TYR A 104 -12.41 7.50 -2.56
CA TYR A 104 -11.92 8.77 -2.03
C TYR A 104 -10.56 8.56 -1.40
N LEU A 105 -9.61 9.45 -1.67
CA LEU A 105 -8.31 9.40 -1.00
C LEU A 105 -8.46 9.90 0.43
N ALA A 106 -7.86 9.18 1.39
CA ALA A 106 -7.76 9.68 2.75
C ALA A 106 -7.01 11.04 2.77
N SER A 107 -5.91 11.14 2.02
CA SER A 107 -5.06 12.33 2.00
C SER A 107 -4.44 12.51 0.62
N GLU A 108 -4.59 13.70 0.02
CA GLU A 108 -3.91 14.06 -1.24
C GLU A 108 -2.39 14.11 -1.10
N ARG A 109 -1.88 14.18 0.13
CA ARG A 109 -0.44 14.19 0.44
C ARG A 109 0.21 12.82 0.30
N ALA A 110 -0.58 11.75 0.14
CA ALA A 110 -0.11 10.37 0.04
C ALA A 110 0.41 10.04 -1.38
N VAL A 111 1.36 10.83 -1.87
CA VAL A 111 2.04 10.63 -3.16
C VAL A 111 3.47 10.20 -2.91
N CYS A 112 3.88 9.07 -3.48
CA CYS A 112 5.26 8.59 -3.40
C CYS A 112 6.10 9.20 -4.53
N PRO A 113 7.01 10.15 -4.25
CA PRO A 113 7.78 10.82 -5.31
C PRO A 113 8.66 9.84 -6.08
N ASN A 114 9.20 8.81 -5.42
CA ASN A 114 10.01 7.79 -6.08
C ASN A 114 9.22 6.97 -7.09
N MET A 115 7.96 6.63 -6.80
CA MET A 115 7.10 5.94 -7.77
C MET A 115 6.78 6.81 -8.99
N LYS A 116 6.65 8.13 -8.81
CA LYS A 116 6.37 9.07 -9.91
C LYS A 116 7.61 9.44 -10.73
N ARG A 117 8.79 8.85 -10.44
CA ARG A 117 9.99 9.01 -11.28
C ARG A 117 9.87 8.26 -12.61
N THR A 118 9.04 7.22 -12.68
CA THR A 118 8.72 6.50 -13.90
C THR A 118 7.69 7.28 -14.70
N THR A 119 8.06 7.73 -15.90
CA THR A 119 7.19 8.47 -16.83
C THR A 119 7.03 7.68 -18.13
N GLN A 120 6.05 8.05 -18.96
CA GLN A 120 5.80 7.36 -20.23
C GLN A 120 7.00 7.44 -21.18
N GLU A 121 7.68 8.59 -21.23
CA GLU A 121 8.88 8.83 -22.05
C GLU A 121 10.04 7.93 -21.61
N LYS A 122 10.26 7.80 -20.29
CA LYS A 122 11.31 6.92 -19.77
C LYS A 122 11.01 5.44 -20.05
N VAL A 123 9.74 5.04 -19.99
CA VAL A 123 9.34 3.68 -20.36
C VAL A 123 9.58 3.44 -21.84
N LEU A 124 9.24 4.40 -22.71
CA LEU A 124 9.54 4.34 -24.14
C LEU A 124 11.05 4.18 -24.39
N TRP A 125 11.88 5.05 -23.81
CA TRP A 125 13.33 4.98 -23.98
C TRP A 125 13.95 3.69 -23.42
N ALA A 126 13.46 3.21 -22.28
CA ALA A 126 13.92 1.94 -21.71
C ALA A 126 13.62 0.76 -22.66
N LEU A 127 12.49 0.80 -23.38
CA LEU A 127 12.12 -0.23 -24.36
C LEU A 127 12.91 -0.10 -25.67
N GLU A 128 13.10 1.13 -26.18
CA GLU A 128 13.84 1.39 -27.42
C GLU A 128 15.34 1.11 -27.27
N GLU A 129 15.92 1.53 -26.14
CA GLU A 129 17.36 1.48 -25.92
C GLU A 129 17.80 0.23 -25.17
N LEU A 130 16.86 -0.54 -24.59
CA LEU A 130 17.12 -1.69 -23.72
C LEU A 130 18.13 -1.38 -22.59
N LYS A 131 18.03 -0.18 -22.02
CA LYS A 131 18.91 0.32 -20.96
C LYS A 131 18.35 0.12 -19.56
N ASP A 132 19.18 0.42 -18.55
CA ASP A 132 18.90 0.25 -17.13
C ASP A 132 18.68 -1.22 -16.71
N GLU A 133 19.43 -2.13 -17.34
CA GLU A 133 19.43 -3.55 -16.97
C GLU A 133 19.77 -3.72 -15.47
N VAL A 134 18.82 -4.25 -14.71
CA VAL A 134 19.00 -4.53 -13.29
C VAL A 134 19.83 -5.80 -13.12
N ARG A 135 21.07 -5.64 -12.68
CA ARG A 135 21.97 -6.77 -12.36
C ARG A 135 22.14 -6.90 -10.84
N VAL A 136 22.06 -8.14 -10.36
CA VAL A 136 22.32 -8.50 -8.96
C VAL A 136 23.42 -9.54 -8.94
N SER A 137 24.43 -9.38 -8.08
CA SER A 137 25.53 -10.34 -8.01
C SER A 137 25.03 -11.73 -7.61
N GLU A 138 25.66 -12.77 -8.17
CA GLU A 138 25.17 -14.15 -8.02
C GLU A 138 25.11 -14.60 -6.55
N GLU A 139 26.06 -14.17 -5.73
CA GLU A 139 26.07 -14.46 -4.30
C GLU A 139 24.84 -13.89 -3.58
N ILE A 140 24.50 -12.63 -3.86
CA ILE A 140 23.32 -11.96 -3.28
C ILE A 140 22.05 -12.60 -3.84
N ARG A 141 22.00 -12.83 -5.16
CA ARG A 141 20.83 -13.39 -5.86
C ARG A 141 20.42 -14.74 -5.27
N LYS A 142 21.36 -15.67 -5.06
CA LYS A 142 21.06 -17.01 -4.52
C LYS A 142 20.43 -16.94 -3.13
N LYS A 143 20.99 -16.12 -2.23
CA LYS A 143 20.51 -15.95 -0.85
C LYS A 143 19.13 -15.28 -0.82
N ALA A 144 18.94 -14.20 -1.58
CA ALA A 144 17.68 -13.48 -1.65
C ALA A 144 16.56 -14.35 -2.27
N ARG A 145 16.88 -15.10 -3.32
CA ARG A 145 15.94 -16.02 -3.99
C ARG A 145 15.39 -17.08 -3.04
N LEU A 146 16.25 -17.68 -2.21
CA LEU A 146 15.80 -18.68 -1.23
C LEU A 146 14.76 -18.11 -0.24
N ALA A 147 14.96 -16.87 0.22
CA ALA A 147 14.01 -16.20 1.11
C ALA A 147 12.65 -15.95 0.41
N ILE A 148 12.69 -15.52 -0.86
CA ILE A 148 11.48 -15.29 -1.66
C ILE A 148 10.75 -16.60 -1.95
N GLU A 149 11.44 -17.67 -2.34
CA GLU A 149 10.83 -18.97 -2.61
C GLU A 149 10.15 -19.56 -1.38
N ARG A 150 10.76 -19.42 -0.19
CA ARG A 150 10.13 -19.83 1.07
C ARG A 150 8.90 -18.99 1.41
N MET A 151 8.94 -17.68 1.14
CA MET A 151 7.77 -16.82 1.31
C MET A 151 6.63 -17.26 0.40
N LEU A 152 6.90 -17.59 -0.87
CA LEU A 152 5.90 -18.04 -1.83
C LEU A 152 5.32 -19.43 -1.53
N ALA A 153 6.08 -20.31 -0.88
CA ALA A 153 5.64 -21.67 -0.56
C ALA A 153 4.59 -21.75 0.58
N ILE A 154 4.30 -20.63 1.26
CA ILE A 154 3.37 -20.57 2.40
C ILE A 154 2.18 -19.63 2.16
N VAL A 155 2.03 -19.11 0.94
CA VAL A 155 0.91 -18.24 0.50
C VAL A 155 -0.08 -19.03 -0.33
#